data_AF-A0A843T9L0-F1
#
_entry.id   AF-A0A843T9L0-F1
#
_cell.length_a   1.000
_cell.length_b   1.000
_cell.length_c   1.000
_cell.angle_alpha   90.00
_cell.angle_beta   90.00
_cell.angle_gamma   90.00
#
_symmetry.space_group_name_H-M   'P 1'
#
loop_
_entity.id
_entity.type
_entity.pdbx_description
1 polymer ?
#
loop_
_entity_poly.entity_id
_entity_poly.type
_entity_poly.pdbx_seq_one_letter_code
_entity_poly.pdbx_strand_id
1 'polypeptide(L)' 'DEVPDGVTFAGGVPILIDGTVVGAVGTSGVRAEEDEQVSQAGVDAITP' A
#
# COMPACT_ATOMS: atom_id res chain seq x y z
N ASP A 1 3.44 -18.07 -0.93
CA ASP A 1 2.06 -18.50 -0.64
C ASP A 1 1.18 -17.29 -0.48
N GLU A 2 0.00 -17.32 -1.08
CA GLU A 2 -0.97 -16.24 -0.97
C GLU A 2 -1.70 -16.31 0.38
N VAL A 3 -2.06 -15.15 0.91
CA VAL A 3 -2.85 -15.06 2.14
C VAL A 3 -4.30 -15.44 1.81
N PRO A 4 -4.98 -16.27 2.62
CA PRO A 4 -6.40 -16.53 2.44
C PRO A 4 -7.19 -15.22 2.38
N ASP A 5 -8.08 -15.09 1.40
CA ASP A 5 -8.85 -13.87 1.09
C ASP A 5 -7.98 -12.64 0.72
N GLY A 6 -6.68 -12.84 0.50
CA GLY A 6 -5.76 -11.83 0.00
C GLY A 6 -5.92 -11.62 -1.51
N VAL A 7 -5.72 -10.38 -1.93
CA VAL A 7 -5.68 -10.02 -3.36
C VAL A 7 -4.27 -9.59 -3.70
N THR A 8 -3.66 -10.25 -4.68
CA THR A 8 -2.38 -9.84 -5.25
C THR A 8 -2.67 -8.87 -6.41
N PHE A 9 -2.39 -7.58 -6.22
CA PHE A 9 -2.57 -6.55 -7.24
C PHE A 9 -1.55 -5.41 -7.08
N ALA A 10 -1.32 -4.64 -8.15
CA ALA A 10 -0.49 -3.45 -8.11
C ALA A 10 -1.22 -2.29 -7.40
N GLY A 11 -0.50 -1.49 -6.63
CA GLY A 11 -1.08 -0.36 -5.87
C GLY A 11 -1.09 -0.54 -4.35
N GLY A 12 -0.56 -1.64 -3.81
CA GLY A 12 -0.33 -1.81 -2.37
C GLY A 12 1.06 -1.31 -1.95
N VAL A 13 1.12 -0.40 -0.97
CA VAL A 13 2.37 0.22 -0.46
C VAL A 13 2.49 -0.04 1.05
N PRO A 14 3.61 -0.60 1.56
CA PRO A 14 3.79 -0.86 2.99
C PRO A 14 4.01 0.42 3.79
N ILE A 15 3.51 0.45 5.03
CA ILE A 15 3.80 1.51 6.01
C ILE A 15 4.95 1.04 6.90
N LEU A 16 6.03 1.81 6.93
CA LEU A 16 7.18 1.56 7.80
C LEU A 16 7.26 2.60 8.92
N ILE A 17 7.32 2.16 10.18
CA ILE A 17 7.64 2.99 11.35
C ILE A 17 8.84 2.35 12.05
N ASP A 18 9.91 3.11 12.25
CA ASP A 18 11.17 2.64 12.84
C ASP A 18 11.72 1.35 12.20
N GLY A 19 11.59 1.23 10.87
CA GLY A 19 12.02 0.07 10.10
C GLY A 19 11.11 -1.17 10.23
N THR A 20 10.01 -1.05 10.98
CA THR A 20 9.02 -2.12 11.15
C THR A 20 7.83 -1.89 10.24
N VAL A 21 7.40 -2.92 9.52
CA VAL A 21 6.15 -2.88 8.75
C VAL A 21 4.97 -2.98 9.72
N VAL A 22 4.16 -1.91 9.79
CA VAL A 22 3.01 -1.81 10.71
C VAL A 22 1.67 -1.94 10.00
N GLY A 23 1.66 -1.94 8.66
CA GLY A 23 0.47 -2.03 7.83
C GLY A 23 0.78 -1.72 6.36
N ALA A 24 -0.26 -1.43 5.59
CA ALA A 24 -0.15 -1.02 4.19
C ALA A 24 -1.33 -0.13 3.78
N VAL A 25 -1.14 0.67 2.74
CA VAL A 25 -2.21 1.39 2.02
C VAL A 25 -2.39 0.73 0.66
N GLY A 26 -3.63 0.51 0.23
CA GLY A 26 -3.95 -0.04 -1.08
C GLY A 26 -5.08 0.74 -1.75
N THR A 27 -4.90 1.04 -3.04
CA THR A 27 -5.87 1.75 -3.88
C THR A 27 -6.11 0.92 -5.13
N SER A 28 -7.37 0.82 -5.57
CA SER A 28 -7.73 0.08 -6.78
C SER A 28 -8.86 0.81 -7.50
N GLY A 29 -8.65 1.13 -8.78
CA GLY A 29 -9.72 1.69 -9.62
C GLY A 29 -9.26 2.38 -10.90
N VAL A 30 -7.97 2.61 -11.08
CA VAL A 30 -7.39 3.27 -12.26
C VAL A 30 -6.21 2.44 -12.79
N ARG A 31 -5.26 3.04 -13.52
CA ARG A 31 -4.07 2.29 -13.96
C ARG A 31 -3.21 1.97 -12.75
N ALA A 32 -2.51 0.83 -12.80
CA ALA A 32 -1.63 0.37 -11.73
C ALA A 32 -0.67 1.46 -11.21
N GLU A 33 -0.07 2.24 -12.13
CA GLU A 33 0.84 3.34 -11.80
C GLU A 33 0.16 4.50 -11.07
N GLU A 34 -1.11 4.77 -11.37
CA GLU A 34 -1.90 5.83 -10.74
C GLU A 34 -2.39 5.37 -9.36
N ASP A 35 -2.80 4.10 -9.23
CA ASP A 35 -3.19 3.48 -7.96
C ASP A 35 -1.99 3.44 -6.98
N GLU A 36 -0.79 3.10 -7.45
CA GLU A 36 0.44 3.13 -6.64
C GLU A 36 0.81 4.55 -6.18
N GLN A 37 0.67 5.56 -7.05
CA GLN A 37 0.91 6.96 -6.68
C GLN A 37 -0.04 7.43 -5.57
N VAL A 38 -1.33 7.08 -5.64
CA VAL A 38 -2.30 7.43 -4.60
C VAL A 38 -1.97 6.74 -3.28
N SER A 39 -1.66 5.44 -3.32
CA SER A 39 -1.28 4.70 -2.11
C SER A 39 0.00 5.24 -1.48
N GLN A 40 1.00 5.61 -2.29
CA GLN A 40 2.23 6.24 -1.80
C GLN A 40 1.95 7.57 -1.11
N ALA A 41 1.13 8.44 -1.71
CA ALA A 41 0.73 9.70 -1.08
C ALA A 41 0.02 9.48 0.28
N GLY A 42 -0.77 8.40 0.40
CA GLY A 42 -1.38 8.00 1.67
C GLY A 42 -0.35 7.57 2.72
N VAL A 43 0.66 6.78 2.33
CA VAL A 43 1.76 6.39 3.21
C VAL A 43 2.58 7.60 3.65
N ASP A 44 2.90 8.52 2.73
CA ASP A 44 3.70 9.73 3.02
C ASP A 44 3.00 10.69 4.00
N ALA A 45 1.67 10.63 4.09
CA ALA A 45 0.89 11.44 5.02
C ALA A 45 0.90 10.89 6.46
N ILE A 46 1.41 9.69 6.70
CA ILE A 46 1.47 9.06 8.02
C ILE A 46 2.71 9.58 8.75
N THR A 47 2.50 10.30 9.84
CA THR A 47 3.57 10.71 10.77
C THR A 47 3.63 9.76 11.97
N PRO A 48 4.80 9.58 12.61
CA PRO A 48 4.91 8.87 13.89
C PRO A 48 4.02 9.46 14.99
#